data_AF-A0A3C0QMD7-F1
#
_entry.id   AF-A0A3C0QMD7-F1
#
_cell.length_a   1.000
_cell.length_b   1.000
_cell.length_c   1.000
_cell.angle_alpha   90.00
_cell.angle_beta   90.00
_cell.angle_gamma   90.00
#
_symmetry.space_group_name_H-M   'P 1'
#
loop_
_entity.id
_entity.type
_entity.pdbx_description
1 polymer ?
#
loop_
_entity_poly.entity_id
_entity_poly.type
_entity_poly.pdbx_seq_one_letter_code
_entity_poly.pdbx_strand_id
1 'polypeptide(L)'
;MEKVTEYFGSMVFDDRVMKARLSESVYKSLKRTIDRGTPLDASVADAVAGAMKEWAIEKGATHFTHWFQPLTGLTAEKHDSFIAPAPDGRVIMEFSGKELIKGEPDASSFPSGGLRATFEARGYTAWDPTSYAFVKDGSLYIPTAFCS
;
A
#
# COMPACT_ATOMS: atom_id res chain seq x y z
N MET A 1 29.02 -7.88 13.65
CA MET A 1 27.66 -7.77 14.21
C MET A 1 27.15 -6.41 13.77
N GLU A 2 26.08 -6.37 12.99
CA GLU A 2 25.46 -5.10 12.60
C GLU A 2 24.93 -4.39 13.85
N LYS A 3 25.03 -3.06 13.89
CA LYS A 3 24.52 -2.29 15.02
C LYS A 3 23.00 -2.23 14.94
N VAL A 4 22.33 -2.21 16.09
CA VAL A 4 20.86 -2.05 16.16
C VAL A 4 20.37 -0.85 15.35
N THR A 5 21.14 0.23 15.37
CA THR A 5 20.87 1.46 14.61
C THR A 5 20.91 1.30 13.09
N GLU A 6 21.57 0.25 12.58
CA GLU A 6 21.74 0.00 11.14
C GLU A 6 20.59 -0.85 10.58
N TYR A 7 20.07 -1.82 11.35
CA TYR A 7 19.00 -2.71 10.87
C TYR A 7 17.60 -2.34 11.38
N PHE A 8 17.47 -1.67 12.52
CA PHE A 8 16.16 -1.28 13.05
C PHE A 8 15.45 -0.30 12.10
N GLY A 9 14.20 -0.60 11.73
CA GLY A 9 13.41 0.21 10.79
C GLY A 9 13.92 0.21 9.35
N SER A 10 14.97 -0.56 9.03
CA SER A 10 15.58 -0.58 7.69
C SER A 10 14.65 -1.11 6.58
N MET A 11 13.58 -1.81 6.96
CA MET A 11 12.53 -2.34 6.08
C MET A 11 11.22 -1.56 6.20
N VAL A 12 11.24 -0.32 6.69
CA VAL A 12 10.06 0.53 6.85
C VAL A 12 10.18 1.78 5.96
N PHE A 13 9.10 2.12 5.26
CA PHE A 13 8.97 3.35 4.47
C PHE A 13 8.60 4.52 5.39
N ASP A 14 9.53 4.87 6.28
CA ASP A 14 9.33 5.85 7.35
C ASP A 14 9.48 7.31 6.86
N ASP A 15 9.32 8.26 7.78
CA ASP A 15 9.51 9.70 7.54
C ASP A 15 10.84 10.05 6.86
N ARG A 16 11.93 9.36 7.25
CA ARG A 16 13.27 9.61 6.70
C ARG A 16 13.35 9.17 5.25
N VAL A 17 12.81 7.99 4.95
CA VAL A 17 12.77 7.45 3.58
C VAL A 17 11.86 8.32 2.71
N MET A 18 10.68 8.68 3.20
CA MET A 18 9.74 9.56 2.50
C MET A 18 10.37 10.91 2.18
N LYS A 19 11.05 11.54 3.15
CA LYS A 19 11.71 12.82 2.95
C LYS A 19 12.89 12.76 1.97
N ALA A 20 13.58 11.62 1.91
CA ALA A 20 14.70 11.42 1.00
C ALA A 20 14.27 11.15 -0.46
N ARG A 21 13.09 10.54 -0.66
CA ARG A 21 12.62 10.09 -1.99
C ARG A 21 11.59 11.01 -2.63
N LEU A 22 10.75 11.66 -1.83
CA LEU A 22 9.68 12.51 -2.33
C LEU A 22 10.19 13.93 -2.57
N SER A 23 9.61 14.61 -3.56
CA SER A 23 9.83 16.05 -3.70
C SER A 23 9.32 16.80 -2.48
N GLU A 24 9.89 17.96 -2.20
CA GLU A 24 9.54 18.75 -1.01
C GLU A 24 8.04 19.08 -0.94
N SER A 25 7.42 19.38 -2.09
CA SER A 25 5.99 19.68 -2.17
C SER A 25 5.12 18.46 -1.85
N VAL A 26 5.45 17.29 -2.41
CA VAL A 26 4.74 16.03 -2.17
C VAL A 26 4.88 15.61 -0.73
N TYR A 27 6.11 15.63 -0.19
CA TYR A 27 6.37 15.31 1.21
C TYR A 27 5.59 16.21 2.18
N LYS A 28 5.62 17.54 1.97
CA LYS A 28 4.85 18.49 2.81
C LYS A 28 3.34 18.24 2.72
N SER A 29 2.83 17.91 1.53
CA SER A 29 1.42 17.59 1.33
C SER A 29 1.02 16.31 2.08
N LEU A 30 1.80 15.24 1.93
CA LEU A 30 1.60 13.98 2.64
C LEU A 30 1.69 14.17 4.16
N LYS A 31 2.69 14.93 4.63
CA LYS A 31 2.87 15.21 6.06
C LYS A 31 1.67 15.94 6.66
N ARG A 32 1.07 16.86 5.89
CA ARG A 32 -0.19 17.51 6.31
C ARG A 32 -1.35 16.51 6.42
N THR A 33 -1.45 15.56 5.50
CA THR A 33 -2.43 14.47 5.58
C THR A 33 -2.23 13.63 6.84
N ILE A 34 -0.98 13.25 7.16
CA ILE A 34 -0.64 12.50 8.37
C ILE A 34 -0.97 13.30 9.65
N ASP A 35 -0.54 14.56 9.71
CA ASP A 35 -0.61 15.35 10.94
C ASP A 35 -2.02 15.95 11.19
N ARG A 36 -2.80 16.19 10.14
CA ARG A 36 -4.10 16.89 10.23
C ARG A 36 -5.29 16.07 9.75
N GLY A 37 -5.07 14.82 9.30
CA GLY A 37 -6.13 13.97 8.77
C GLY A 37 -6.78 14.51 7.49
N THR A 38 -6.10 15.37 6.73
CA THR A 38 -6.64 15.89 5.47
C THR A 38 -6.63 14.81 4.38
N PRO A 39 -7.62 14.77 3.47
CA PRO A 39 -7.63 13.81 2.37
C PRO A 39 -6.32 13.80 1.57
N LEU A 40 -5.86 12.61 1.18
CA LEU A 40 -4.69 12.45 0.31
C LEU A 40 -5.06 12.84 -1.12
N ASP A 41 -4.35 13.81 -1.67
CA ASP A 41 -4.54 14.25 -3.06
C ASP A 41 -4.09 13.15 -4.04
N ALA A 42 -4.81 12.97 -5.16
CA ALA A 42 -4.53 11.91 -6.13
C ALA A 42 -3.12 12.03 -6.75
N SER A 43 -2.66 13.25 -7.05
CA SER A 43 -1.32 13.46 -7.61
C SER A 43 -0.22 13.17 -6.59
N VAL A 44 -0.49 13.46 -5.31
CA VAL A 44 0.40 13.11 -4.19
C VAL A 44 0.43 11.60 -4.00
N ALA A 45 -0.73 10.93 -4.07
CA ALA A 45 -0.81 9.48 -3.97
C ALA A 45 -0.04 8.77 -5.09
N ASP A 46 -0.15 9.22 -6.34
CA ASP A 46 0.62 8.65 -7.46
C ASP A 46 2.13 8.81 -7.27
N ALA A 47 2.57 10.00 -6.83
CA ALA A 47 3.98 10.24 -6.53
C ALA A 47 4.49 9.37 -5.37
N VAL A 48 3.68 9.21 -4.31
CA VAL A 48 4.01 8.37 -3.16
C VAL A 48 4.04 6.89 -3.56
N ALA A 49 3.07 6.42 -4.35
CA ALA A 49 3.04 5.06 -4.85
C ALA A 49 4.28 4.74 -5.69
N GLY A 50 4.66 5.64 -6.61
CA GLY A 50 5.90 5.49 -7.39
C GLY A 50 7.13 5.32 -6.50
N ALA A 51 7.34 6.22 -5.55
CA ALA A 51 8.47 6.17 -4.62
C ALA A 51 8.44 4.94 -3.71
N MET A 52 7.26 4.54 -3.24
CA MET A 52 7.06 3.37 -2.39
C MET A 52 7.36 2.07 -3.14
N LYS A 53 6.91 1.96 -4.40
CA LYS A 53 7.21 0.82 -5.29
C LYS A 53 8.71 0.69 -5.53
N GLU A 54 9.37 1.78 -5.94
CA GLU A 54 10.81 1.77 -6.21
C GLU A 54 11.60 1.35 -4.97
N TRP A 55 11.27 1.95 -3.82
CA TRP A 55 11.87 1.57 -2.55
C TRP A 55 11.63 0.09 -2.19
N ALA A 56 10.41 -0.42 -2.37
CA ALA A 56 10.08 -1.80 -2.06
C ALA A 56 10.85 -2.78 -2.96
N ILE A 57 10.96 -2.49 -4.26
CA ILE A 57 11.74 -3.30 -5.21
C ILE A 57 13.22 -3.31 -4.85
N GLU A 58 13.79 -2.16 -4.44
CA GLU A 58 15.17 -2.11 -3.94
C GLU A 58 15.40 -2.98 -2.69
N LYS A 59 14.36 -3.20 -1.89
CA LYS A 59 14.35 -4.13 -0.75
C LYS A 59 14.05 -5.58 -1.14
N GLY A 60 13.89 -5.86 -2.43
CA GLY A 60 13.63 -7.20 -2.96
C GLY A 60 12.15 -7.59 -2.99
N ALA A 61 11.23 -6.63 -2.81
CA ALA A 61 9.81 -6.94 -2.91
C ALA A 61 9.37 -7.17 -4.37
N THR A 62 8.53 -8.18 -4.56
CA THR A 62 7.92 -8.53 -5.86
C THR A 62 6.41 -8.36 -5.85
N HIS A 63 5.82 -8.36 -4.67
CA HIS A 63 4.38 -8.23 -4.44
C HIS A 63 4.09 -7.08 -3.49
N PHE A 64 2.84 -6.69 -3.40
CA PHE A 64 2.30 -5.83 -2.36
C PHE A 64 1.01 -6.42 -1.80
N THR A 65 0.62 -5.96 -0.62
CA THR A 65 -0.64 -6.35 0.01
C THR A 65 -1.21 -5.21 0.85
N HIS A 66 -2.53 -5.03 0.79
CA HIS A 66 -3.26 -4.25 1.77
C HIS A 66 -3.44 -5.07 3.03
N TRP A 67 -2.71 -4.69 4.07
CA TRP A 67 -2.66 -5.39 5.33
C TRP A 67 -3.60 -4.73 6.34
N PHE A 68 -4.59 -5.48 6.81
CA PHE A 68 -5.56 -4.98 7.79
C PHE A 68 -6.05 -6.10 8.73
N GLN A 69 -6.60 -5.71 9.87
CA GLN A 69 -7.12 -6.65 10.86
C GLN A 69 -8.64 -6.52 10.99
N PRO A 70 -9.43 -7.41 10.33
CA PRO A 70 -10.87 -7.45 10.52
C PRO A 70 -11.27 -7.84 11.96
N LEU A 71 -12.52 -7.54 12.32
CA LEU A 71 -13.12 -7.86 13.63
C LEU A 71 -13.20 -9.36 13.94
N THR A 72 -12.77 -10.22 13.02
CA THR A 72 -12.66 -11.68 13.20
C THR A 72 -11.42 -12.10 13.99
N GLY A 73 -10.52 -11.16 14.31
CA GLY A 73 -9.32 -11.40 15.13
C GLY A 73 -8.13 -12.00 14.37
N LEU A 74 -8.28 -12.27 13.08
CA LEU A 74 -7.20 -12.71 12.17
C LEU A 74 -6.82 -11.55 11.24
N THR A 75 -5.57 -11.54 10.79
CA THR A 75 -5.10 -10.61 9.75
C THR A 75 -5.66 -11.02 8.40
N ALA A 76 -6.11 -10.04 7.61
CA ALA A 76 -6.39 -10.22 6.20
C ALA A 76 -5.25 -9.62 5.37
N GLU A 77 -4.76 -10.42 4.42
CA GLU A 77 -3.78 -10.01 3.42
C GLU A 77 -4.13 -10.71 2.10
N LYS A 78 -4.03 -9.96 1.01
CA LYS A 78 -4.06 -10.50 -0.36
C LYS A 78 -2.83 -9.98 -1.07
N HIS A 79 -2.01 -10.88 -1.60
CA HIS A 79 -0.77 -10.51 -2.28
C HIS A 79 -1.03 -10.33 -3.77
N ASP A 80 -0.88 -9.11 -4.24
CA ASP A 80 -0.93 -8.75 -5.65
C ASP A 80 0.49 -8.49 -6.15
N SER A 81 0.77 -8.86 -7.40
CA SER A 81 2.11 -8.67 -7.97
C SER A 81 2.30 -7.25 -8.48
N PHE A 82 3.51 -6.70 -8.32
CA PHE A 82 3.87 -5.49 -9.06
C PHE A 82 3.99 -5.76 -10.57
N ILE A 83 4.16 -7.02 -10.99
CA ILE A 83 4.42 -7.40 -12.38
C ILE A 83 3.13 -7.35 -13.20
N ALA A 84 3.14 -6.51 -14.24
CA ALA A 84 2.14 -6.50 -15.30
C ALA A 84 2.78 -6.86 -16.66
N PRO A 85 2.12 -7.67 -17.50
CA PRO A 85 2.61 -7.99 -18.84
C PRO A 85 2.51 -6.77 -19.74
N ALA A 86 3.63 -6.40 -20.38
CA ALA A 86 3.67 -5.33 -21.36
C ALA A 86 3.26 -5.84 -22.76
N PRO A 87 2.68 -4.99 -23.62
CA PRO A 87 2.25 -5.37 -24.97
C PRO A 87 3.37 -5.93 -25.87
N ASP A 88 4.61 -5.64 -25.54
CA ASP A 88 5.81 -6.09 -26.27
C ASP A 88 6.39 -7.42 -25.73
N GLY A 89 5.70 -8.09 -24.82
CA GLY A 89 6.12 -9.35 -24.21
C GLY A 89 7.13 -9.21 -23.08
N ARG A 90 7.48 -7.98 -22.68
CA ARG A 90 8.29 -7.72 -21.47
C ARG A 90 7.41 -7.58 -20.23
N VAL A 91 8.05 -7.42 -19.08
CA VAL A 91 7.39 -7.14 -17.81
C VAL A 91 7.60 -5.68 -17.44
N ILE A 92 6.53 -5.03 -16.96
CA ILE A 92 6.60 -3.73 -16.31
C ILE A 92 6.15 -3.86 -14.86
N MET A 93 6.70 -3.00 -13.99
CA MET A 93 6.33 -2.97 -12.58
C MET A 93 5.33 -1.83 -12.34
N GLU A 94 4.09 -2.16 -12.04
CA GLU A 94 2.99 -1.23 -11.83
C GLU A 94 2.57 -1.18 -10.35
N PHE A 95 2.42 0.05 -9.87
CA PHE A 95 1.81 0.39 -8.59
C PHE A 95 1.45 1.86 -8.67
N SER A 96 0.19 2.20 -8.39
CA SER A 96 -0.34 3.55 -8.61
C SER A 96 -1.03 4.08 -7.36
N GLY A 97 -1.29 5.38 -7.30
CA GLY A 97 -1.96 6.04 -6.17
C GLY A 97 -3.37 5.53 -5.94
N LYS A 98 -4.00 4.87 -6.94
CA LYS A 98 -5.29 4.20 -6.77
C LYS A 98 -5.24 3.13 -5.68
N GLU A 99 -4.12 2.41 -5.59
CA GLU A 99 -3.87 1.40 -4.55
C GLU A 99 -3.73 2.04 -3.17
N LEU A 100 -3.46 3.34 -3.06
CA LEU A 100 -3.33 4.02 -1.76
C LEU A 100 -4.64 4.70 -1.31
N ILE A 101 -5.44 5.23 -2.23
CA ILE A 101 -6.65 6.00 -1.88
C ILE A 101 -7.89 5.11 -1.77
N LYS A 102 -8.16 4.33 -2.82
CA LYS A 102 -9.36 3.49 -2.92
C LYS A 102 -9.12 2.40 -3.97
N GLY A 103 -8.63 1.25 -3.52
CA GLY A 103 -8.60 0.05 -4.36
C GLY A 103 -10.03 -0.41 -4.64
N GLU A 104 -10.36 -0.72 -5.90
CA GLU A 104 -11.61 -1.44 -6.17
C GLU A 104 -11.50 -2.84 -5.53
N PRO A 105 -12.48 -3.27 -4.73
CA PRO A 105 -12.44 -4.61 -4.13
C PRO A 105 -12.73 -5.67 -5.20
N ASP A 106 -11.76 -6.55 -5.47
CA ASP A 106 -12.01 -7.80 -6.17
C ASP A 106 -12.56 -8.90 -5.24
N ALA A 107 -13.25 -8.51 -4.15
CA ALA A 107 -13.83 -9.35 -3.09
C ALA A 107 -14.89 -10.40 -3.55
N SER A 108 -14.88 -10.76 -4.84
CA SER A 108 -15.54 -11.91 -5.47
C SER A 108 -15.13 -13.27 -4.92
N SER A 109 -14.05 -13.37 -4.15
CA SER A 109 -13.48 -14.62 -3.63
C SER A 109 -13.88 -14.95 -2.17
N PHE A 110 -14.66 -14.10 -1.49
CA PHE A 110 -15.31 -14.51 -0.25
C PHE A 110 -16.48 -15.44 -0.54
N PRO A 111 -16.64 -16.57 0.18
CA PRO A 111 -17.72 -17.51 -0.05
C PRO A 111 -19.05 -16.87 0.35
N SER A 112 -19.71 -16.22 -0.63
CA SER A 112 -21.04 -15.68 -0.44
C SER A 112 -22.04 -16.83 -0.52
N GLY A 113 -22.51 -17.28 0.65
CA GLY A 113 -23.68 -18.13 0.76
C GLY A 113 -24.85 -17.43 0.07
N GLY A 114 -25.21 -17.94 -1.10
CA GLY A 114 -26.17 -17.32 -1.99
C GLY A 114 -27.50 -17.06 -1.30
N LEU A 115 -27.79 -15.78 -1.07
CA LEU A 115 -29.12 -15.17 -0.92
C LEU A 115 -28.94 -13.71 -0.46
N ARG A 116 -28.47 -12.83 -1.35
CA ARG A 116 -28.72 -11.36 -1.36
C ARG A 116 -28.09 -10.73 -2.59
N ALA A 117 -28.74 -9.70 -3.13
CA ALA A 117 -28.36 -9.01 -4.35
C ALA A 117 -26.90 -8.50 -4.30
N THR A 118 -26.12 -8.83 -5.33
CA THR A 118 -24.66 -8.68 -5.42
C THR A 118 -24.18 -7.25 -5.74
N PHE A 119 -24.93 -6.21 -5.38
CA PHE A 119 -24.57 -4.82 -5.73
C PHE A 119 -24.09 -3.95 -4.55
N GLU A 120 -24.31 -4.35 -3.29
CA GLU A 120 -24.05 -3.49 -2.11
C GLU A 120 -22.94 -3.99 -1.16
N ALA A 121 -22.21 -5.05 -1.52
CA ALA A 121 -21.12 -5.58 -0.69
C ALA A 121 -19.72 -5.15 -1.16
N ARG A 122 -19.54 -3.86 -1.52
CA ARG A 122 -18.26 -3.34 -2.04
C ARG A 122 -17.50 -2.61 -0.94
N GLY A 123 -16.85 -3.35 -0.03
CA GLY A 123 -15.97 -2.73 0.93
C GLY A 123 -14.68 -2.25 0.28
N TYR A 124 -14.21 -1.03 0.57
CA TYR A 124 -12.98 -0.49 -0.01
C TYR A 124 -11.85 -0.42 1.01
N THR A 125 -10.64 -0.57 0.50
CA THR A 125 -9.39 -0.41 1.24
C THR A 125 -8.84 0.99 1.01
N ALA A 126 -8.47 1.67 2.10
CA ALA A 126 -7.74 2.93 2.06
C ALA A 126 -6.49 2.82 2.94
N TRP A 127 -5.33 3.21 2.40
CA TRP A 127 -4.10 3.27 3.16
C TRP A 127 -4.25 4.24 4.34
N ASP A 128 -3.82 3.81 5.53
CA ASP A 128 -3.65 4.68 6.68
C ASP A 128 -2.22 5.24 6.69
N PRO A 129 -2.00 6.50 6.27
CA PRO A 129 -0.67 7.08 6.17
C PRO A 129 -0.04 7.37 7.55
N THR A 130 -0.79 7.24 8.65
CA THR A 130 -0.23 7.31 10.01
C THR A 130 0.51 6.03 10.40
N SER A 131 0.27 4.94 9.64
CA SER A 131 0.92 3.65 9.80
C SER A 131 1.86 3.40 8.61
N TYR A 132 3.17 3.33 8.86
CA TYR A 132 4.15 3.20 7.79
C TYR A 132 4.08 1.84 7.08
N ALA A 133 4.16 1.89 5.75
CA ALA A 133 4.33 0.70 4.94
C ALA A 133 5.70 0.05 5.21
N PHE A 134 5.78 -1.26 5.08
CA PHE A 134 7.01 -2.01 5.36
C PHE A 134 7.18 -3.18 4.40
N VAL A 135 8.42 -3.66 4.23
CA VAL A 135 8.70 -4.86 3.44
C VAL A 135 8.92 -6.04 4.38
N LYS A 136 8.25 -7.15 4.07
CA LYS A 136 8.40 -8.42 4.78
C LYS A 136 8.16 -9.56 3.79
N ASP A 137 8.94 -10.63 3.89
CA ASP A 137 8.75 -11.86 3.11
C ASP A 137 8.62 -11.61 1.58
N GLY A 138 9.40 -10.67 1.05
CA GLY A 138 9.39 -10.32 -0.38
C GLY A 138 8.15 -9.54 -0.85
N SER A 139 7.36 -8.98 0.08
CA SER A 139 6.16 -8.20 -0.21
C SER A 139 6.15 -6.85 0.51
N LEU A 140 5.58 -5.84 -0.13
CA LEU A 140 5.26 -4.55 0.48
C LEU A 140 3.91 -4.64 1.21
N TYR A 141 3.91 -4.41 2.51
CA TYR A 141 2.73 -4.35 3.35
C TYR A 141 2.25 -2.91 3.49
N ILE A 142 1.00 -2.65 3.12
CA ILE A 142 0.36 -1.34 3.14
C ILE A 142 -0.72 -1.35 4.23
N PRO A 143 -0.47 -0.74 5.41
CA PRO A 143 -1.44 -0.71 6.50
C PRO A 143 -2.73 -0.01 6.08
N THR A 144 -3.85 -0.71 6.17
CA THR A 144 -5.08 -0.28 5.51
C THR A 144 -6.28 -0.34 6.45
N ALA A 145 -7.21 0.59 6.30
CA ALA A 145 -8.54 0.49 6.87
C ALA A 145 -9.50 -0.12 5.84
N PHE A 146 -10.29 -1.11 6.25
CA PHE A 146 -11.37 -1.69 5.46
C PHE A 146 -12.70 -1.09 5.88
N CYS A 147 -13.42 -0.48 4.92
CA CYS A 147 -14.74 0.12 5.13
C CYS A 147 -15.76 -0.58 4.24
N SER A 148 -16.87 -1.08 4.80
CA SER A 148 -17.98 -1.75 4.11
C SER A 148 -19.28 -0.96 4.18
#